data_AF-A0A6S8B372-F1
#
_entry.id   AF-A0A6S8B372-F1
#
_cell.length_a   1.000
_cell.length_b   1.000
_cell.length_c   1.000
_cell.angle_alpha   90.00
_cell.angle_beta   90.00
_cell.angle_gamma   90.00
#
_symmetry.space_group_name_H-M   'P 1'
#
loop_
_entity.id
_entity.type
_entity.pdbx_description
1 polymer ?
#
loop_
_entity_poly.entity_id
_entity_poly.type
_entity_poly.pdbx_seq_one_letter_code
_entity_poly.pdbx_strand_id
1 'polypeptide(L)'
;MKNVSPDHEQEEYDEDDGLSEDENWLMEDESNDTRIKDLFNPEEISHGDLKSLLERSLNECNFDLKKIASIVLHNKSKSYNATTSTEGMDSFAKDEFDSDYRILKLLNYIRFRTIKQHMRDSEILRKEIIETLAFDDNKFLSPVVPDDPLLYLFQDMYEHEQEEAGERFEDTLKKQREEINSLKAQLEECRKKLTESLIDVDNEGTRRVTVTTKKEDDNDKIHIDSDYFDSYSTLSIHREMLQDRPRTLSYRDALEKVSKGKKVMDIGCGTGILCLFAARAGAEKVIGIDAAEIIHQAVKIIKDNKYDNKVNLVKGKLEDLDLNSMQVLNRNEKIDVLVSEWMGYGLLFESMLDSVLVARDRFLDKETGIMVPSHASIFVQACDKCEAKHFQFWNDVYGFDYSAIKEMDVKEHSNNDDKKNHSISFAHVGVVDHSSIISSRALAKEFDLIEVDADDLDFAGDFTIKINEIGENEDKNKTFQFNSVVISFDCAMSPGITLSTATDKPYTHWQQTMLVIEDSPKDPKFLMYPGEEISGTLSYQKSDTNQRNIIVSLSLNFPQRFGYGDTPFEKIYELS
;
A
#
# COMPACT_ATOMS: atom_id res chain seq x y z
N MET A 1 -47.31 -38.16 -2.34
CA MET A 1 -48.62 -37.69 -1.82
C MET A 1 -48.52 -37.64 -0.31
N LYS A 2 -49.05 -36.54 0.27
CA LYS A 2 -49.27 -36.22 1.70
C LYS A 2 -48.20 -35.37 2.41
N ASN A 3 -48.50 -34.08 2.41
CA ASN A 3 -48.17 -33.07 3.43
C ASN A 3 -48.45 -33.58 4.85
N VAL A 4 -47.62 -33.20 5.83
CA VAL A 4 -48.00 -32.78 7.19
C VAL A 4 -46.84 -31.93 7.76
N SER A 5 -47.12 -30.69 8.19
CA SER A 5 -46.27 -29.88 9.08
C SER A 5 -46.25 -30.43 10.51
N PRO A 6 -45.30 -30.02 11.35
CA PRO A 6 -45.70 -29.70 12.72
C PRO A 6 -45.08 -28.41 13.28
N ASP A 7 -45.93 -27.62 13.92
CA ASP A 7 -45.54 -26.62 14.93
C ASP A 7 -45.22 -27.31 16.26
N HIS A 8 -44.30 -26.69 16.99
CA HIS A 8 -44.16 -26.57 18.45
C HIS A 8 -44.30 -27.81 19.33
N GLU A 9 -43.19 -28.17 19.98
CA GLU A 9 -43.16 -28.52 21.41
C GLU A 9 -41.86 -27.96 22.03
N GLN A 10 -42.03 -27.24 23.13
CA GLN A 10 -41.00 -26.65 23.98
C GLN A 10 -40.45 -27.75 24.91
N GLU A 11 -39.13 -27.84 25.07
CA GLU A 11 -38.51 -28.52 26.21
C GLU A 11 -37.71 -27.51 27.04
N GLU A 12 -38.06 -27.46 28.32
CA GLU A 12 -37.41 -26.75 29.42
C GLU A 12 -35.96 -27.21 29.60
N TYR A 13 -35.07 -26.27 29.87
CA TYR A 13 -33.89 -26.49 30.71
C TYR A 13 -33.88 -25.43 31.79
N ASP A 14 -34.06 -25.91 33.02
CA ASP A 14 -33.99 -25.15 34.26
C ASP A 14 -32.60 -24.55 34.50
N GLU A 15 -32.66 -23.39 35.13
CA GLU A 15 -31.63 -22.57 35.75
C GLU A 15 -30.79 -23.35 36.77
N ASP A 16 -29.48 -23.09 36.85
CA ASP A 16 -28.87 -22.28 37.93
C ASP A 16 -27.34 -22.47 37.97
N ASP A 17 -26.59 -21.38 37.89
CA ASP A 17 -25.36 -21.10 38.66
C ASP A 17 -24.84 -19.69 38.31
N GLY A 18 -25.48 -18.70 38.95
CA GLY A 18 -24.88 -17.49 39.55
C GLY A 18 -23.81 -16.69 38.80
N LEU A 19 -24.25 -15.70 38.02
CA LEU A 19 -23.48 -14.46 37.81
C LEU A 19 -23.84 -13.47 38.93
N SER A 20 -22.83 -13.00 39.66
CA SER A 20 -22.94 -12.03 40.75
C SER A 20 -23.46 -10.68 40.27
N GLU A 21 -24.29 -10.02 41.09
CA GLU A 21 -24.98 -8.74 40.87
C GLU A 21 -24.09 -7.49 40.56
N ASP A 22 -22.80 -7.64 40.23
CA ASP A 22 -21.84 -6.53 40.08
C ASP A 22 -21.54 -6.11 38.62
N GLU A 23 -22.17 -6.70 37.60
CA GLU A 23 -21.87 -6.39 36.18
C GLU A 23 -22.90 -5.48 35.48
N ASN A 24 -23.84 -4.87 36.21
CA ASN A 24 -24.92 -4.05 35.62
C ASN A 24 -24.80 -2.54 35.90
N TRP A 25 -23.61 -1.98 35.67
CA TRP A 25 -23.25 -0.59 35.97
C TRP A 25 -23.12 0.35 34.76
N LEU A 26 -23.40 -0.16 33.54
CA LEU A 26 -23.24 0.58 32.28
C LEU A 26 -24.53 1.24 31.75
N MET A 27 -25.65 1.20 32.49
CA MET A 27 -26.95 1.70 32.00
C MET A 27 -27.82 2.30 33.11
N GLU A 28 -27.28 3.20 33.94
CA GLU A 28 -28.11 4.11 34.75
C GLU A 28 -27.91 5.57 34.33
N ASP A 29 -29.04 6.19 34.00
CA ASP A 29 -29.23 7.52 33.46
C ASP A 29 -28.95 8.59 34.54
N GLU A 30 -27.74 9.15 34.55
CA GLU A 30 -27.40 10.34 35.36
C GLU A 30 -27.03 11.53 34.47
N SER A 31 -27.98 11.90 33.61
CA SER A 31 -28.02 13.19 32.92
C SER A 31 -28.28 14.40 33.85
N ASN A 32 -28.06 14.28 35.18
CA ASN A 32 -28.50 15.32 36.14
C ASN A 32 -27.62 15.59 37.38
N ASP A 33 -26.34 15.17 37.45
CA ASP A 33 -25.44 15.73 38.47
C ASP A 33 -24.83 17.06 37.98
N THR A 34 -25.45 18.17 38.38
CA THR A 34 -25.02 19.54 38.03
C THR A 34 -23.58 19.85 38.45
N ARG A 35 -22.96 19.05 39.33
CA ARG A 35 -21.59 19.25 39.79
C ARG A 35 -20.52 18.86 38.76
N ILE A 36 -20.81 17.93 37.84
CA ILE A 36 -19.86 17.52 36.78
C ILE A 36 -19.76 18.60 35.70
N LYS A 37 -20.87 19.29 35.39
CA LYS A 37 -20.90 20.37 34.38
C LYS A 37 -20.20 21.65 34.86
N ASP A 38 -20.25 21.95 36.15
CA ASP A 38 -19.58 23.13 36.72
C ASP A 38 -18.05 22.97 36.80
N LEU A 39 -17.54 21.74 36.92
CA LEU A 39 -16.10 21.45 36.97
C LEU A 39 -15.41 21.53 35.59
N PHE A 40 -16.17 21.32 34.50
CA PHE A 40 -15.62 21.20 33.14
C PHE A 40 -16.54 21.83 32.08
N ASN A 41 -16.90 23.11 32.24
CA ASN A 41 -17.68 23.82 31.23
C ASN A 41 -16.82 24.10 29.97
N PRO A 42 -17.12 23.51 28.80
CA PRO A 42 -16.27 23.64 27.60
C PRO A 42 -16.24 25.06 27.02
N GLU A 43 -17.26 25.88 27.28
CA GLU A 43 -17.39 27.21 26.70
C GLU A 43 -16.48 28.28 27.35
N GLU A 44 -15.89 28.01 28.52
CA GLU A 44 -14.88 28.89 29.15
C GLU A 44 -13.42 28.49 28.79
N ILE A 45 -13.23 27.41 28.02
CA ILE A 45 -11.91 26.90 27.61
C ILE A 45 -11.42 27.66 26.37
N SER A 46 -11.30 28.98 26.50
CA SER A 46 -10.63 29.83 25.52
C SER A 46 -9.25 30.20 26.07
N HIS A 47 -8.21 29.54 25.53
CA HIS A 47 -6.81 29.94 25.58
C HIS A 47 -6.20 30.11 27.00
N GLY A 48 -5.74 29.02 27.62
CA GLY A 48 -4.93 29.11 28.86
C GLY A 48 -4.43 27.80 29.46
N ASP A 49 -3.12 27.54 29.29
CA ASP A 49 -2.16 26.72 30.07
C ASP A 49 -2.68 25.44 30.80
N LEU A 50 -2.35 24.27 30.22
CA LEU A 50 -2.65 22.90 30.69
C LEU A 50 -2.40 22.68 32.19
N LYS A 51 -1.33 23.32 32.68
CA LYS A 51 -0.87 23.25 34.06
C LYS A 51 -1.90 23.79 35.04
N SER A 52 -2.66 24.83 34.65
CA SER A 52 -3.65 25.47 35.51
C SER A 52 -4.92 24.63 35.70
N LEU A 53 -5.31 23.87 34.67
CA LEU A 53 -6.49 22.99 34.69
C LEU A 53 -6.23 21.73 35.53
N LEU A 54 -5.02 21.16 35.39
CA LEU A 54 -4.52 20.05 36.21
C LEU A 54 -4.30 20.48 37.67
N GLU A 55 -3.73 21.66 37.91
CA GLU A 55 -3.56 22.21 39.26
C GLU A 55 -4.90 22.48 39.95
N ARG A 56 -5.94 22.95 39.23
CA ARG A 56 -7.31 23.13 39.79
C ARG A 56 -7.99 21.82 40.15
N SER A 57 -8.01 20.86 39.22
CA SER A 57 -8.65 19.55 39.43
C SER A 57 -8.03 18.77 40.60
N LEU A 58 -6.72 18.95 40.81
CA LEU A 58 -5.97 18.27 41.88
C LEU A 58 -5.93 19.06 43.20
N ASN A 59 -6.02 20.39 43.17
CA ASN A 59 -6.14 21.23 44.38
C ASN A 59 -7.49 21.04 45.08
N GLU A 60 -8.59 20.84 44.36
CA GLU A 60 -9.89 20.52 44.97
C GLU A 60 -9.92 19.10 45.57
N CYS A 61 -9.02 18.21 45.11
CA CYS A 61 -8.77 16.89 45.70
C CYS A 61 -7.66 16.89 46.77
N ASN A 62 -7.03 18.04 47.04
CA ASN A 62 -5.95 18.23 48.03
C ASN A 62 -4.69 17.35 47.79
N PHE A 63 -4.25 17.19 46.53
CA PHE A 63 -3.10 16.36 46.13
C PHE A 63 -1.92 17.19 45.55
N ASP A 64 -0.69 16.96 46.04
CA ASP A 64 0.53 17.70 45.61
C ASP A 64 1.23 17.06 44.39
N LEU A 65 1.13 17.74 43.24
CA LEU A 65 1.73 17.37 41.94
C LEU A 65 3.25 17.14 41.99
N LYS A 66 3.99 17.84 42.85
CA LYS A 66 5.47 17.75 42.88
C LYS A 66 5.96 16.35 43.31
N LYS A 67 5.15 15.61 44.07
CA LYS A 67 5.49 14.25 44.52
C LYS A 67 5.24 13.19 43.44
N ILE A 68 4.23 13.34 42.59
CA ILE A 68 3.93 12.38 41.50
C ILE A 68 4.97 12.49 40.39
N ALA A 69 5.31 13.72 39.96
CA ALA A 69 6.38 13.94 38.99
C ALA A 69 7.71 13.35 39.47
N SER A 70 8.01 13.43 40.78
CA SER A 70 9.21 12.81 41.35
C SER A 70 9.18 11.28 41.31
N ILE A 71 8.02 10.63 41.45
CA ILE A 71 7.87 9.16 41.38
C ILE A 71 7.97 8.67 39.93
N VAL A 72 7.35 9.39 38.99
CA VAL A 72 7.40 9.09 37.55
C VAL A 72 8.82 9.28 37.00
N LEU A 73 9.50 10.37 37.36
CA LEU A 73 10.90 10.62 36.96
C LEU A 73 11.88 9.63 37.62
N HIS A 74 11.64 9.21 38.87
CA HIS A 74 12.50 8.23 39.54
C HIS A 74 12.46 6.87 38.84
N ASN A 75 11.30 6.47 38.28
CA ASN A 75 11.17 5.23 37.50
C ASN A 75 11.78 5.35 36.08
N LYS A 76 11.63 6.49 35.38
CA LYS A 76 12.32 6.75 34.10
C LYS A 76 13.86 6.71 34.23
N SER A 77 14.41 7.17 35.35
CA SER A 77 15.87 7.18 35.59
C SER A 77 16.51 5.81 35.83
N LYS A 78 15.71 4.79 36.22
CA LYS A 78 16.20 3.41 36.43
C LYS A 78 16.20 2.60 35.14
N SER A 79 15.37 2.91 34.14
CA SER A 79 15.44 2.24 32.83
C SER A 79 16.61 2.74 31.97
N TYR A 80 17.04 4.00 32.18
CA TYR A 80 18.14 4.59 31.40
C TYR A 80 19.57 4.21 31.85
N ASN A 81 19.73 3.47 32.95
CA ASN A 81 21.06 3.10 33.49
C ASN A 81 21.22 1.58 33.70
N ALA A 82 20.82 0.78 32.72
CA ALA A 82 21.13 -0.66 32.66
C ALA A 82 22.28 -0.94 31.66
N THR A 83 23.45 -0.35 31.90
CA THR A 83 24.72 -0.89 31.39
C THR A 83 25.69 -0.96 32.55
N THR A 84 25.73 -2.09 33.24
CA THR A 84 26.95 -2.73 33.77
C THR A 84 26.61 -4.00 34.55
N SER A 85 27.49 -4.99 34.41
CA SER A 85 27.54 -6.31 35.06
C SER A 85 26.59 -7.40 34.55
N THR A 86 27.21 -8.24 33.71
CA THR A 86 26.98 -9.68 33.55
C THR A 86 26.70 -10.37 34.90
N GLU A 87 25.53 -10.98 35.01
CA GLU A 87 25.27 -12.36 35.48
C GLU A 87 23.85 -12.44 36.08
N GLY A 88 22.96 -13.10 35.35
CA GLY A 88 21.68 -13.59 35.85
C GLY A 88 20.50 -12.63 35.70
N MET A 89 19.70 -12.81 34.65
CA MET A 89 18.21 -12.86 34.67
C MET A 89 17.64 -12.69 33.25
N ASP A 90 17.67 -13.76 32.46
CA ASP A 90 16.96 -13.91 31.17
C ASP A 90 15.42 -14.04 31.34
N SER A 91 14.79 -13.19 32.16
CA SER A 91 13.32 -13.23 32.30
C SER A 91 12.62 -11.87 32.42
N PHE A 92 13.32 -10.75 32.21
CA PHE A 92 12.72 -9.41 32.38
C PHE A 92 12.70 -8.53 31.11
N ALA A 93 13.24 -8.99 29.98
CA ALA A 93 13.29 -8.21 28.74
C ALA A 93 12.04 -8.36 27.83
N LYS A 94 10.84 -8.51 28.43
CA LYS A 94 9.56 -8.53 27.69
C LYS A 94 8.59 -7.40 28.06
N ASP A 95 8.92 -6.56 29.05
CA ASP A 95 8.03 -5.53 29.58
C ASP A 95 8.54 -4.10 29.31
N GLU A 96 8.84 -3.77 28.05
CA GLU A 96 9.19 -2.41 27.63
C GLU A 96 8.01 -1.64 26.98
N PHE A 97 6.77 -2.09 27.22
CA PHE A 97 5.54 -1.47 26.68
C PHE A 97 4.62 -0.79 27.72
N ASP A 98 5.10 -0.48 28.93
CA ASP A 98 4.19 -0.18 30.05
C ASP A 98 4.61 0.98 30.98
N SER A 99 5.20 2.08 30.47
CA SER A 99 5.29 3.31 31.28
C SER A 99 4.02 4.16 31.20
N ASP A 100 3.44 4.29 30.02
CA ASP A 100 2.43 5.31 29.74
C ASP A 100 1.01 4.79 30.03
N TYR A 101 0.74 3.51 29.72
CA TYR A 101 -0.48 2.81 30.16
C TYR A 101 -0.60 2.71 31.68
N ARG A 102 0.53 2.66 32.41
CA ARG A 102 0.51 2.72 33.88
C ARG A 102 0.10 4.09 34.40
N ILE A 103 0.49 5.18 33.73
CA ILE A 103 0.05 6.54 34.09
C ILE A 103 -1.45 6.69 33.85
N LEU A 104 -1.95 6.18 32.72
CA LEU A 104 -3.38 6.14 32.41
C LEU A 104 -4.18 5.34 33.43
N LYS A 105 -3.74 4.11 33.75
CA LYS A 105 -4.34 3.27 34.78
C LYS A 105 -4.34 3.95 36.15
N LEU A 106 -3.26 4.63 36.52
CA LEU A 106 -3.15 5.37 37.78
C LEU A 106 -4.13 6.56 37.84
N LEU A 107 -4.24 7.34 36.76
CA LEU A 107 -5.18 8.47 36.66
C LEU A 107 -6.63 7.98 36.78
N ASN A 108 -6.99 6.94 36.04
CA ASN A 108 -8.32 6.35 36.11
C ASN A 108 -8.60 5.72 37.47
N TYR A 109 -7.62 5.07 38.11
CA TYR A 109 -7.78 4.52 39.46
C TYR A 109 -8.04 5.61 40.51
N ILE A 110 -7.27 6.69 40.50
CA ILE A 110 -7.47 7.83 41.42
C ILE A 110 -8.85 8.45 41.21
N ARG A 111 -9.26 8.67 39.95
CA ARG A 111 -10.58 9.22 39.60
C ARG A 111 -11.71 8.28 40.03
N PHE A 112 -11.58 6.98 39.80
CA PHE A 112 -12.54 5.97 40.24
C PHE A 112 -12.75 6.00 41.76
N ARG A 113 -11.66 6.01 42.55
CA ARG A 113 -11.73 6.00 44.02
C ARG A 113 -12.26 7.31 44.60
N THR A 114 -11.90 8.45 43.98
CA THR A 114 -12.30 9.78 44.46
C THR A 114 -13.77 10.08 44.11
N ILE A 115 -14.21 9.72 42.91
CA ILE A 115 -15.57 10.01 42.41
C ILE A 115 -16.59 9.03 42.99
N LYS A 116 -16.37 7.71 42.84
CA LYS A 116 -17.39 6.71 43.19
C LYS A 116 -17.40 6.26 44.65
N GLN A 117 -16.28 6.33 45.37
CA GLN A 117 -16.19 5.84 46.76
C GLN A 117 -16.05 6.95 47.82
N HIS A 118 -16.10 8.22 47.40
CA HIS A 118 -16.07 9.39 48.30
C HIS A 118 -14.90 9.41 49.31
N MET A 119 -13.75 8.81 48.96
CA MET A 119 -12.55 8.89 49.79
C MET A 119 -11.92 10.28 49.67
N ARG A 120 -11.77 10.98 50.81
CA ARG A 120 -11.18 12.33 50.89
C ARG A 120 -9.85 12.38 51.64
N ASP A 121 -9.31 11.23 52.05
CA ASP A 121 -8.06 11.17 52.83
C ASP A 121 -6.86 10.79 51.95
N SER A 122 -6.02 11.79 51.67
CA SER A 122 -4.88 11.69 50.76
C SER A 122 -3.78 10.74 51.27
N GLU A 123 -3.62 10.56 52.59
CA GLU A 123 -2.57 9.67 53.12
C GLU A 123 -2.93 8.18 52.97
N ILE A 124 -4.20 7.82 53.12
CA ILE A 124 -4.68 6.45 52.95
C ILE A 124 -4.59 6.04 51.48
N LEU A 125 -5.08 6.91 50.58
CA LEU A 125 -5.01 6.66 49.13
C LEU A 125 -3.56 6.52 48.65
N ARG A 126 -2.65 7.34 49.18
CA ARG A 126 -1.21 7.25 48.85
C ARG A 126 -0.60 5.93 49.31
N LYS A 127 -0.99 5.43 50.48
CA LYS A 127 -0.48 4.16 51.02
C LYS A 127 -0.99 2.97 50.20
N GLU A 128 -2.27 2.98 49.83
CA GLU A 128 -2.86 1.97 48.94
C GLU A 128 -2.25 2.01 47.53
N ILE A 129 -2.03 3.19 46.93
CA ILE A 129 -1.38 3.27 45.61
C ILE A 129 0.02 2.66 45.65
N ILE A 130 0.78 2.88 46.73
CA ILE A 130 2.12 2.30 46.91
C ILE A 130 2.07 0.78 47.12
N GLU A 131 1.06 0.28 47.86
CA GLU A 131 0.88 -1.16 48.12
C GLU A 131 0.25 -1.91 46.93
N THR A 132 -0.52 -1.22 46.06
CA THR A 132 -1.30 -1.80 44.95
C THR A 132 -0.64 -1.59 43.58
N LEU A 133 0.58 -1.05 43.52
CA LEU A 133 1.32 -0.75 42.28
C LEU A 133 1.83 -1.99 41.50
N ALA A 134 1.19 -3.15 41.67
CA ALA A 134 1.30 -4.33 40.83
C ALA A 134 0.03 -4.44 39.98
N PHE A 135 0.00 -3.78 38.82
CA PHE A 135 -1.17 -3.72 37.95
C PHE A 135 -1.19 -4.86 36.93
N ASP A 136 -2.09 -5.84 37.09
CA ASP A 136 -2.52 -6.78 36.02
C ASP A 136 -3.99 -6.57 35.63
N ASP A 137 -4.68 -5.61 36.24
CA ASP A 137 -6.12 -5.42 36.05
C ASP A 137 -6.41 -4.39 34.95
N ASN A 138 -6.98 -4.85 33.83
CA ASN A 138 -7.24 -4.03 32.64
C ASN A 138 -8.43 -3.09 32.78
N LYS A 139 -9.22 -3.20 33.86
CA LYS A 139 -10.41 -2.36 34.06
C LYS A 139 -10.14 -0.86 34.16
N PHE A 140 -8.90 -0.46 34.42
CA PHE A 140 -8.49 0.96 34.50
C PHE A 140 -7.91 1.52 33.20
N LEU A 141 -7.91 0.75 32.11
CA LEU A 141 -7.61 1.24 30.76
C LEU A 141 -8.78 1.98 30.12
N SER A 142 -10.00 1.78 30.63
CA SER A 142 -11.18 2.51 30.17
C SER A 142 -11.31 3.85 30.90
N PRO A 143 -11.67 4.93 30.19
CA PRO A 143 -11.89 6.23 30.81
C PRO A 143 -13.00 6.15 31.86
N VAL A 144 -12.76 6.72 33.05
CA VAL A 144 -13.82 6.85 34.07
C VAL A 144 -14.83 7.95 33.68
N VAL A 145 -14.42 8.87 32.80
CA VAL A 145 -15.24 9.97 32.28
C VAL A 145 -15.40 9.79 30.76
N PRO A 146 -16.64 9.79 30.21
CA PRO A 146 -16.86 9.78 28.77
C PRO A 146 -16.24 11.02 28.09
N ASP A 147 -15.61 10.84 26.93
CA ASP A 147 -14.97 11.90 26.13
C ASP A 147 -13.88 12.70 26.88
N ASP A 148 -13.01 12.01 27.63
CA ASP A 148 -11.98 12.63 28.48
C ASP A 148 -10.96 13.47 27.68
N PRO A 149 -10.99 14.81 27.77
CA PRO A 149 -10.11 15.69 27.00
C PRO A 149 -8.64 15.49 27.35
N LEU A 150 -8.34 15.02 28.57
CA LEU A 150 -6.97 14.81 29.03
C LEU A 150 -6.33 13.60 28.33
N LEU A 151 -7.12 12.64 27.84
CA LEU A 151 -6.63 11.48 27.10
C LEU A 151 -6.30 11.82 25.64
N TYR A 152 -7.07 12.71 25.01
CA TYR A 152 -6.77 13.23 23.67
C TYR A 152 -5.44 14.03 23.65
N LEU A 153 -5.16 14.78 24.72
CA LEU A 153 -3.90 15.52 24.87
C LEU A 153 -2.66 14.63 24.98
N PHE A 154 -2.77 13.41 25.52
CA PHE A 154 -1.64 12.46 25.50
C PHE A 154 -1.37 11.95 24.09
N GLN A 155 -2.40 11.85 23.25
CA GLN A 155 -2.26 11.44 21.85
C GLN A 155 -1.53 12.51 21.03
N ASP A 156 -1.84 13.79 21.24
CA ASP A 156 -1.14 14.92 20.59
C ASP A 156 0.35 15.00 21.01
N MET A 157 0.67 14.62 22.25
CA MET A 157 2.07 14.53 22.69
C MET A 157 2.85 13.39 22.01
N TYR A 158 2.19 12.28 21.66
CA TYR A 158 2.80 11.19 20.89
C TYR A 158 3.10 11.60 19.45
N GLU A 159 2.24 12.43 18.84
CA GLU A 159 2.45 12.93 17.48
C GLU A 159 3.67 13.87 17.42
N HIS A 160 3.85 14.74 18.42
CA HIS A 160 5.03 15.61 18.49
C HIS A 160 6.35 14.89 18.85
N GLU A 161 6.35 13.85 19.71
CA GLU A 161 7.57 13.05 19.95
C GLU A 161 7.95 12.18 18.73
N GLN A 162 6.98 11.76 17.90
CA GLN A 162 7.26 11.06 16.64
C GLN A 162 7.86 11.97 15.57
N GLU A 163 7.45 13.24 15.51
CA GLU A 163 8.06 14.25 14.64
C GLU A 163 9.51 14.53 15.02
N GLU A 164 9.82 14.76 16.31
CA GLU A 164 11.21 14.99 16.76
C GLU A 164 12.10 13.74 16.60
N ALA A 165 11.55 12.53 16.79
CA ALA A 165 12.27 11.28 16.53
C ALA A 165 12.51 11.07 15.02
N GLY A 166 11.56 11.50 14.18
CA GLY A 166 11.66 11.51 12.73
C GLY A 166 12.79 12.40 12.23
N GLU A 167 12.85 13.66 12.69
CA GLU A 167 13.92 14.60 12.34
C GLU A 167 15.30 14.07 12.75
N ARG A 168 15.41 13.48 13.95
CA ARG A 168 16.68 12.93 14.45
C ARG A 168 17.14 11.68 13.69
N PHE A 169 16.19 10.89 13.20
CA PHE A 169 16.44 9.74 12.33
C PHE A 169 16.89 10.18 10.94
N GLU A 170 16.28 11.24 10.40
CA GLU A 170 16.60 11.82 9.11
C GLU A 170 18.00 12.45 9.09
N ASP A 171 18.40 13.13 10.17
CA ASP A 171 19.76 13.64 10.35
C ASP A 171 20.81 12.52 10.45
N THR A 172 20.43 11.38 11.04
CA THR A 172 21.31 10.21 11.13
C THR A 172 21.45 9.51 9.78
N LEU A 173 20.34 9.37 9.03
CA LEU A 173 20.33 8.86 7.66
C LEU A 173 21.14 9.73 6.71
N LYS A 174 21.08 11.05 6.86
CA LYS A 174 21.87 12.00 6.07
C LYS A 174 23.36 11.81 6.30
N LYS A 175 23.79 11.69 7.56
CA LYS A 175 25.20 11.39 7.90
C LYS A 175 25.66 10.04 7.36
N GLN A 176 24.83 9.00 7.45
CA GLN A 176 25.15 7.68 6.90
C GLN A 176 25.23 7.70 5.37
N ARG A 177 24.36 8.44 4.68
CA ARG A 177 24.43 8.65 3.22
C ARG A 177 25.69 9.37 2.81
N GLU A 178 26.10 10.41 3.54
CA GLU A 178 27.37 11.11 3.32
C GLU A 178 28.57 10.18 3.50
N GLU A 179 28.55 9.31 4.52
CA GLU A 179 29.60 8.33 4.79
C GLU A 179 29.65 7.24 3.71
N ILE A 180 28.50 6.73 3.26
CA ILE A 180 28.38 5.78 2.13
C ILE A 180 28.93 6.40 0.84
N ASN A 181 28.62 7.66 0.56
CA ASN A 181 29.11 8.35 -0.63
C ASN A 181 30.64 8.56 -0.56
N SER A 182 31.17 8.88 0.62
CA SER A 182 32.61 8.96 0.84
C SER A 182 33.31 7.61 0.63
N LEU A 183 32.74 6.53 1.17
CA LEU A 183 33.24 5.17 1.01
C LEU A 183 33.17 4.71 -0.46
N LYS A 184 32.09 5.02 -1.18
CA LYS A 184 31.96 4.74 -2.62
C LYS A 184 33.05 5.45 -3.44
N ALA A 185 33.32 6.73 -3.15
CA ALA A 185 34.39 7.47 -3.81
C ALA A 185 35.78 6.87 -3.52
N GLN A 186 36.04 6.45 -2.28
CA GLN A 186 37.29 5.75 -1.93
C GLN A 186 37.42 4.40 -2.65
N LEU A 187 36.31 3.68 -2.82
CA LEU A 187 36.27 2.38 -3.49
C LEU A 187 36.50 2.51 -5.00
N GLU A 188 35.98 3.56 -5.63
CA GLU A 188 36.33 3.92 -7.01
C GLU A 188 37.81 4.29 -7.15
N GLU A 189 38.37 5.07 -6.22
CA GLU A 189 39.79 5.42 -6.26
C GLU A 189 40.68 4.17 -6.08
N CYS A 190 40.31 3.26 -5.19
CA CYS A 190 40.95 1.96 -5.03
C CYS A 190 40.83 1.08 -6.28
N ARG A 191 39.65 1.05 -6.93
CA ARG A 191 39.43 0.34 -8.21
C ARG A 191 40.28 0.94 -9.33
N LYS A 192 40.42 2.26 -9.40
CA LYS A 192 41.25 2.94 -10.38
C LYS A 192 42.73 2.59 -10.20
N LYS A 193 43.23 2.64 -8.96
CA LYS A 193 44.61 2.20 -8.63
C LYS A 193 44.84 0.72 -8.92
N LEU A 194 43.85 -0.13 -8.67
CA LEU A 194 43.94 -1.56 -8.98
C LEU A 194 43.99 -1.79 -10.51
N THR A 195 43.19 -1.05 -11.27
CA THR A 195 43.17 -1.13 -12.74
C THR A 195 44.48 -0.60 -13.34
N GLU A 196 45.04 0.48 -12.80
CA GLU A 196 46.35 0.99 -13.18
C GLU A 196 47.47 -0.02 -12.86
N SER A 197 47.39 -0.72 -11.71
CA SER A 197 48.35 -1.77 -11.36
C SER A 197 48.22 -3.05 -12.21
N LEU A 198 47.04 -3.32 -12.79
CA LEU A 198 46.81 -4.45 -13.69
C LEU A 198 47.32 -4.17 -15.11
N ILE A 199 47.44 -2.89 -15.50
CA ILE A 199 47.98 -2.48 -16.82
C ILE A 199 49.52 -2.61 -16.86
N ASP A 200 50.21 -2.51 -15.72
CA ASP A 200 51.68 -2.68 -15.64
C ASP A 200 52.14 -4.16 -15.64
N VAL A 201 51.22 -5.12 -15.53
CA VAL A 201 51.53 -6.56 -15.54
C VAL A 201 51.39 -7.20 -16.94
N ASP A 202 50.80 -6.49 -17.91
CA ASP A 202 50.45 -7.06 -19.23
C ASP A 202 51.49 -6.78 -20.35
N ASN A 203 52.70 -6.33 -19.99
CA ASN A 203 53.79 -6.10 -20.95
C ASN A 203 54.64 -7.35 -21.30
N GLU A 204 54.21 -8.56 -20.94
CA GLU A 204 54.75 -9.80 -21.49
C GLU A 204 53.65 -10.73 -22.03
N GLY A 205 53.16 -10.43 -23.23
CA GLY A 205 52.82 -11.46 -24.22
C GLY A 205 51.37 -11.98 -24.29
N THR A 206 50.66 -11.46 -25.30
CA THR A 206 49.70 -12.19 -26.16
C THR A 206 48.29 -12.55 -25.62
N ARG A 207 47.30 -11.66 -25.83
CA ARG A 207 46.09 -11.90 -26.67
C ARG A 207 45.16 -10.68 -26.62
N ARG A 208 44.79 -10.21 -27.80
CA ARG A 208 43.93 -9.04 -28.03
C ARG A 208 42.46 -9.43 -27.75
N VAL A 209 41.87 -8.90 -26.68
CA VAL A 209 40.41 -8.83 -26.52
C VAL A 209 40.02 -7.36 -26.64
N THR A 210 39.26 -7.03 -27.68
CA THR A 210 38.73 -5.69 -27.91
C THR A 210 37.52 -5.49 -27.00
N VAL A 211 37.66 -4.67 -25.95
CA VAL A 211 36.51 -4.17 -25.17
C VAL A 211 36.07 -2.86 -25.81
N THR A 212 34.92 -2.89 -26.50
CA THR A 212 34.20 -1.68 -26.91
C THR A 212 33.47 -1.11 -25.71
N THR A 213 33.80 0.11 -25.32
CA THR A 213 33.16 0.85 -24.23
C THR A 213 31.82 1.44 -24.67
N LYS A 214 30.71 0.87 -24.20
CA LYS A 214 29.49 1.61 -23.84
C LYS A 214 29.53 1.72 -22.32
N LYS A 215 29.60 2.93 -21.75
CA LYS A 215 29.80 3.12 -20.29
C LYS A 215 28.99 4.25 -19.66
N GLU A 216 28.13 4.94 -20.40
CA GLU A 216 27.30 6.01 -19.83
C GLU A 216 25.86 5.52 -19.54
N ASP A 217 25.23 4.73 -20.41
CA ASP A 217 23.86 4.21 -20.16
C ASP A 217 23.74 3.16 -19.04
N ASP A 218 24.78 2.37 -18.78
CA ASP A 218 24.67 1.22 -17.87
C ASP A 218 24.58 1.65 -16.40
N ASN A 219 25.23 2.75 -16.01
CA ASN A 219 25.23 3.21 -14.62
C ASN A 219 23.85 3.76 -14.20
N ASP A 220 23.18 4.50 -15.07
CA ASP A 220 21.85 5.06 -14.79
C ASP A 220 20.79 3.95 -14.72
N LYS A 221 20.88 2.94 -15.61
CA LYS A 221 20.04 1.73 -15.54
C LYS A 221 20.26 0.93 -14.26
N ILE A 222 21.51 0.78 -13.82
CA ILE A 222 21.83 0.09 -12.56
C ILE A 222 21.21 0.81 -11.36
N HIS A 223 21.23 2.15 -11.35
CA HIS A 223 20.64 2.94 -10.27
C HIS A 223 19.11 2.87 -10.24
N ILE A 224 18.44 3.02 -11.38
CA ILE A 224 16.97 2.92 -11.49
C ILE A 224 16.46 1.55 -11.04
N ASP A 225 17.15 0.47 -11.43
CA ASP A 225 16.80 -0.88 -11.00
C ASP A 225 17.01 -1.07 -9.49
N SER A 226 18.08 -0.50 -8.92
CA SER A 226 18.33 -0.58 -7.48
C SER A 226 17.18 0.02 -6.68
N ASP A 227 16.75 1.23 -7.04
CA ASP A 227 15.68 1.93 -6.32
C ASP A 227 14.34 1.16 -6.40
N TYR A 228 14.06 0.55 -7.56
CA TYR A 228 12.92 -0.36 -7.72
C TYR A 228 13.02 -1.60 -6.81
N PHE A 229 14.12 -2.35 -6.83
CA PHE A 229 14.22 -3.56 -5.98
C PHE A 229 14.30 -3.23 -4.49
N ASP A 230 14.81 -2.07 -4.12
CA ASP A 230 14.84 -1.59 -2.74
C ASP A 230 13.42 -1.28 -2.23
N SER A 231 12.52 -0.75 -3.07
CA SER A 231 11.12 -0.53 -2.69
C SER A 231 10.40 -1.85 -2.33
N TYR A 232 10.66 -2.90 -3.12
CA TYR A 232 10.16 -4.27 -2.90
C TYR A 232 10.88 -5.03 -1.79
N SER A 233 11.92 -4.46 -1.19
CA SER A 233 12.57 -5.05 -0.01
C SER A 233 11.87 -4.66 1.31
N THR A 234 10.93 -3.72 1.27
CA THR A 234 10.17 -3.26 2.45
C THR A 234 8.95 -4.13 2.74
N LEU A 235 8.59 -4.32 4.02
CA LEU A 235 7.46 -5.16 4.40
C LEU A 235 6.08 -4.53 4.07
N SER A 236 6.00 -3.20 3.97
CA SER A 236 4.76 -2.45 3.75
C SER A 236 4.10 -2.84 2.43
N ILE A 237 4.86 -2.86 1.32
CA ILE A 237 4.31 -3.19 0.00
C ILE A 237 3.85 -4.65 -0.07
N HIS A 238 4.60 -5.58 0.52
CA HIS A 238 4.19 -6.99 0.60
C HIS A 238 2.92 -7.17 1.43
N ARG A 239 2.74 -6.39 2.50
CA ARG A 239 1.50 -6.42 3.30
C ARG A 239 0.31 -5.96 2.46
N GLU A 240 0.42 -4.84 1.75
CA GLU A 240 -0.65 -4.32 0.89
C GLU A 240 -1.04 -5.35 -0.18
N MET A 241 -0.06 -5.88 -0.92
CA MET A 241 -0.28 -6.89 -1.95
C MET A 241 -0.91 -8.18 -1.38
N LEU A 242 -0.51 -8.64 -0.19
CA LEU A 242 -1.09 -9.83 0.45
C LEU A 242 -2.49 -9.59 1.02
N GLN A 243 -2.81 -8.35 1.41
CA GLN A 243 -4.15 -7.97 1.89
C GLN A 243 -5.14 -7.75 0.74
N ASP A 244 -4.65 -7.50 -0.48
CA ASP A 244 -5.44 -7.52 -1.71
C ASP A 244 -5.98 -8.94 -1.98
N ARG A 245 -7.22 -9.16 -1.52
CA ARG A 245 -7.90 -10.45 -1.65
C ARG A 245 -8.24 -10.78 -3.10
N PRO A 246 -8.86 -9.90 -3.92
CA PRO A 246 -9.16 -10.23 -5.31
C PRO A 246 -7.91 -10.64 -6.09
N ARG A 247 -6.78 -9.95 -5.90
CA ARG A 247 -5.48 -10.35 -6.46
C ARG A 247 -5.09 -11.75 -5.99
N THR A 248 -4.88 -11.90 -4.68
CA THR A 248 -4.25 -13.09 -4.10
C THR A 248 -5.10 -14.35 -4.33
N LEU A 249 -6.43 -14.24 -4.24
CA LEU A 249 -7.34 -15.36 -4.44
C LEU A 249 -7.44 -15.76 -5.92
N SER A 250 -7.39 -14.82 -6.85
CA SER A 250 -7.39 -15.13 -8.29
C SER A 250 -6.19 -15.98 -8.69
N TYR A 251 -5.00 -15.66 -8.18
CA TYR A 251 -3.80 -16.49 -8.37
C TYR A 251 -3.91 -17.84 -7.68
N ARG A 252 -4.38 -17.89 -6.43
CA ARG A 252 -4.61 -19.15 -5.70
C ARG A 252 -5.48 -20.09 -6.52
N ASP A 253 -6.65 -19.60 -6.95
CA ASP A 253 -7.66 -20.41 -7.61
C ASP A 253 -7.18 -20.89 -8.99
N ALA A 254 -6.38 -20.07 -9.69
CA ALA A 254 -5.75 -20.46 -10.95
C ALA A 254 -4.68 -21.55 -10.74
N LEU A 255 -3.75 -21.35 -9.82
CA LEU A 255 -2.67 -22.31 -9.52
C LEU A 255 -3.22 -23.64 -9.00
N GLU A 256 -4.27 -23.62 -8.18
CA GLU A 256 -4.94 -24.83 -7.71
C GLU A 256 -5.54 -25.67 -8.84
N LYS A 257 -5.94 -25.05 -9.95
CA LYS A 257 -6.40 -25.76 -11.15
C LYS A 257 -5.24 -26.28 -12.01
N VAL A 258 -4.17 -25.52 -12.17
CA VAL A 258 -3.18 -25.80 -13.23
C VAL A 258 -1.90 -26.47 -12.76
N SER A 259 -1.56 -26.45 -11.46
CA SER A 259 -0.22 -26.83 -10.97
C SER A 259 -0.03 -28.31 -10.62
N LYS A 260 -1.09 -29.11 -10.48
CA LYS A 260 -0.98 -30.51 -10.01
C LYS A 260 -0.07 -31.35 -10.90
N GLY A 261 0.99 -31.93 -10.32
CA GLY A 261 1.95 -32.79 -11.01
C GLY A 261 2.83 -32.07 -12.02
N LYS A 262 2.91 -30.73 -11.95
CA LYS A 262 3.67 -29.90 -12.89
C LYS A 262 4.87 -29.24 -12.25
N LYS A 263 5.83 -28.84 -13.08
CA LYS A 263 6.93 -27.95 -12.75
C LYS A 263 6.49 -26.50 -12.96
N VAL A 264 6.50 -25.72 -11.87
CA VAL A 264 6.01 -24.34 -11.84
C VAL A 264 7.19 -23.40 -11.62
N MET A 265 7.24 -22.29 -12.36
CA MET A 265 8.17 -21.19 -12.13
C MET A 265 7.41 -19.92 -11.79
N ASP A 266 7.86 -19.22 -10.76
CA ASP A 266 7.30 -17.98 -10.23
C ASP A 266 8.35 -16.87 -10.34
N ILE A 267 8.10 -15.88 -11.22
CA ILE A 267 9.03 -14.76 -11.47
C ILE A 267 8.59 -13.54 -10.66
N GLY A 268 9.50 -13.01 -9.84
CA GLY A 268 9.20 -12.01 -8.83
C GLY A 268 8.42 -12.62 -7.66
N CYS A 269 8.91 -13.74 -7.12
CA CYS A 269 8.15 -14.52 -6.15
C CYS A 269 7.89 -13.79 -4.82
N GLY A 270 8.63 -12.71 -4.53
CA GLY A 270 8.52 -11.89 -3.33
C GLY A 270 8.60 -12.72 -2.05
N THR A 271 7.51 -12.72 -1.29
CA THR A 271 7.35 -13.52 -0.06
C THR A 271 7.15 -15.03 -0.30
N GLY A 272 7.00 -15.46 -1.55
CA GLY A 272 6.82 -16.86 -1.95
C GLY A 272 5.37 -17.36 -1.87
N ILE A 273 4.38 -16.46 -1.79
CA ILE A 273 2.97 -16.86 -1.63
C ILE A 273 2.44 -17.67 -2.83
N LEU A 274 2.79 -17.29 -4.06
CA LEU A 274 2.37 -18.02 -5.27
C LEU A 274 3.07 -19.38 -5.35
N CYS A 275 4.35 -19.43 -4.98
CA CYS A 275 5.07 -20.68 -4.81
C CYS A 275 4.35 -21.65 -3.84
N LEU A 276 3.86 -21.15 -2.70
CA LEU A 276 3.11 -21.96 -1.74
C LEU A 276 1.78 -22.46 -2.29
N PHE A 277 1.04 -21.64 -3.05
CA PHE A 277 -0.18 -22.08 -3.71
C PHE A 277 0.09 -23.20 -4.72
N ALA A 278 1.10 -23.05 -5.57
CA ALA A 278 1.50 -24.09 -6.52
C ALA A 278 1.92 -25.39 -5.82
N ALA A 279 2.74 -25.30 -4.76
CA ALA A 279 3.20 -26.45 -4.01
C ALA A 279 2.05 -27.18 -3.28
N ARG A 280 1.12 -26.41 -2.69
CA ARG A 280 -0.09 -26.93 -2.04
C ARG A 280 -1.04 -27.61 -3.02
N ALA A 281 -1.16 -27.06 -4.24
CA ALA A 281 -1.93 -27.65 -5.34
C ALA A 281 -1.35 -28.98 -5.85
N GLY A 282 -0.17 -29.37 -5.37
CA GLY A 282 0.47 -30.62 -5.71
C GLY A 282 1.42 -30.53 -6.89
N ALA A 283 2.02 -29.35 -7.14
CA ALA A 283 3.17 -29.25 -8.04
C ALA A 283 4.23 -30.30 -7.71
N GLU A 284 4.88 -30.82 -8.76
CA GLU A 284 6.02 -31.72 -8.65
C GLU A 284 7.21 -30.94 -8.08
N LYS A 285 7.46 -29.76 -8.64
CA LYS A 285 8.55 -28.86 -8.28
C LYS A 285 8.13 -27.42 -8.53
N VAL A 286 8.57 -26.51 -7.67
CA VAL A 286 8.31 -25.08 -7.79
C VAL A 286 9.65 -24.33 -7.72
N ILE A 287 9.86 -23.37 -8.61
CA ILE A 287 11.05 -22.53 -8.68
C ILE A 287 10.60 -21.08 -8.52
N GLY A 288 10.91 -20.44 -7.40
CA GLY A 288 10.66 -19.01 -7.20
C GLY A 288 11.92 -18.22 -7.44
N ILE A 289 11.83 -17.13 -8.21
CA ILE A 289 12.97 -16.27 -8.56
C ILE A 289 12.61 -14.85 -8.14
N ASP A 290 13.49 -14.19 -7.39
CA ASP A 290 13.32 -12.79 -7.00
C ASP A 290 14.68 -12.12 -6.80
N ALA A 291 14.80 -10.85 -7.19
CA ALA A 291 16.03 -10.08 -7.03
C ALA A 291 16.12 -9.36 -5.67
N ALA A 292 14.98 -9.04 -5.04
CA ALA A 292 14.89 -8.28 -3.80
C ALA A 292 15.29 -9.12 -2.56
N GLU A 293 15.69 -8.43 -1.49
CA GLU A 293 16.16 -9.07 -0.25
C GLU A 293 15.07 -9.85 0.49
N ILE A 294 13.80 -9.56 0.21
CA ILE A 294 12.63 -10.24 0.80
C ILE A 294 12.66 -11.75 0.60
N ILE A 295 13.35 -12.24 -0.44
CA ILE A 295 13.49 -13.68 -0.73
C ILE A 295 14.13 -14.44 0.44
N HIS A 296 14.98 -13.80 1.25
CA HIS A 296 15.55 -14.41 2.44
C HIS A 296 14.48 -14.73 3.50
N GLN A 297 13.44 -13.90 3.57
CA GLN A 297 12.28 -14.17 4.42
C GLN A 297 11.37 -15.22 3.79
N ALA A 298 11.20 -15.23 2.46
CA ALA A 298 10.46 -16.26 1.74
C ALA A 298 11.02 -17.67 1.99
N VAL A 299 12.35 -17.84 2.05
CA VAL A 299 12.99 -19.12 2.42
C VAL A 299 12.53 -19.61 3.79
N LYS A 300 12.46 -18.73 4.79
CA LYS A 300 11.97 -19.09 6.13
C LYS A 300 10.50 -19.45 6.09
N ILE A 301 9.68 -18.64 5.43
CA ILE A 301 8.24 -18.87 5.28
C ILE A 301 7.95 -20.24 4.65
N ILE A 302 8.65 -20.60 3.57
CA ILE A 302 8.48 -21.90 2.89
C ILE A 302 8.81 -23.06 3.82
N LYS A 303 9.93 -22.93 4.56
CA LYS A 303 10.36 -23.94 5.53
C LYS A 303 9.38 -24.09 6.69
N ASP A 304 8.90 -22.99 7.25
CA ASP A 304 7.93 -22.99 8.35
C ASP A 304 6.60 -23.64 7.92
N ASN A 305 6.24 -23.50 6.63
CA ASN A 305 5.08 -24.15 6.02
C ASN A 305 5.37 -25.55 5.46
N LYS A 306 6.57 -26.10 5.65
CA LYS A 306 6.96 -27.47 5.28
C LYS A 306 6.86 -27.78 3.78
N TYR A 307 7.18 -26.79 2.94
CA TYR A 307 7.24 -26.93 1.48
C TYR A 307 8.66 -26.81 0.91
N ASP A 308 9.68 -26.76 1.77
CA ASP A 308 11.10 -26.62 1.40
C ASP A 308 11.65 -27.84 0.62
N ASN A 309 10.96 -28.97 0.66
CA ASN A 309 11.26 -30.14 -0.16
C ASN A 309 10.76 -30.03 -1.62
N LYS A 310 9.91 -29.05 -1.93
CA LYS A 310 9.30 -28.85 -3.25
C LYS A 310 9.63 -27.51 -3.89
N VAL A 311 9.76 -26.47 -3.06
CA VAL A 311 9.99 -25.10 -3.52
C VAL A 311 11.48 -24.79 -3.42
N ASN A 312 12.09 -24.44 -4.55
CA ASN A 312 13.46 -23.95 -4.63
C ASN A 312 13.44 -22.45 -4.94
N LEU A 313 14.00 -21.63 -4.04
CA LEU A 313 14.09 -20.19 -4.24
C LEU A 313 15.48 -19.80 -4.74
N VAL A 314 15.51 -18.90 -5.73
CA VAL A 314 16.73 -18.41 -6.36
C VAL A 314 16.75 -16.89 -6.30
N LYS A 315 17.77 -16.34 -5.65
CA LYS A 315 17.96 -14.89 -5.56
C LYS A 315 18.72 -14.37 -6.78
N GLY A 316 18.19 -13.34 -7.43
CA GLY A 316 18.85 -12.59 -8.51
C GLY A 316 17.90 -12.18 -9.63
N LYS A 317 18.39 -11.32 -10.52
CA LYS A 317 17.69 -10.96 -11.77
C LYS A 317 17.72 -12.15 -12.72
N LEU A 318 16.58 -12.53 -13.27
CA LEU A 318 16.46 -13.72 -14.11
C LEU A 318 17.43 -13.71 -15.30
N GLU A 319 17.63 -12.54 -15.88
CA GLU A 319 18.48 -12.25 -17.02
C GLU A 319 19.94 -12.61 -16.75
N ASP A 320 20.39 -12.43 -15.51
CA ASP A 320 21.77 -12.70 -15.06
C ASP A 320 21.98 -14.14 -14.56
N LEU A 321 20.89 -14.89 -14.36
CA LEU A 321 20.93 -16.23 -13.78
C LEU A 321 21.11 -17.33 -14.84
N ASP A 322 22.08 -18.22 -14.59
CA ASP A 322 22.19 -19.51 -15.28
C ASP A 322 21.67 -20.65 -14.39
N LEU A 323 20.37 -20.91 -14.51
CA LEU A 323 19.68 -21.96 -13.75
C LEU A 323 20.22 -23.37 -14.00
N ASN A 324 20.93 -23.60 -15.13
CA ASN A 324 21.57 -24.88 -15.41
C ASN A 324 22.84 -25.05 -14.58
N SER A 325 23.71 -24.03 -14.58
CA SER A 325 24.94 -24.03 -13.78
C SER A 325 24.65 -24.09 -12.28
N MET A 326 23.51 -23.53 -11.86
CA MET A 326 23.01 -23.60 -10.48
C MET A 326 22.30 -24.92 -10.14
N GLN A 327 22.17 -25.84 -11.10
CA GLN A 327 21.50 -27.14 -10.94
C GLN A 327 20.02 -27.02 -10.49
N VAL A 328 19.39 -25.88 -10.80
CA VAL A 328 17.97 -25.62 -10.51
C VAL A 328 17.09 -26.29 -11.56
N LEU A 329 17.51 -26.25 -12.83
CA LEU A 329 16.89 -26.93 -13.96
C LEU A 329 17.97 -27.66 -14.76
N ASN A 330 17.63 -28.80 -15.35
CA ASN A 330 18.56 -29.48 -16.25
C ASN A 330 18.64 -28.75 -17.59
N ARG A 331 19.73 -28.98 -18.32
CA ARG A 331 19.90 -28.43 -19.67
C ARG A 331 18.75 -28.88 -20.58
N ASN A 332 18.09 -27.91 -21.22
CA ASN A 332 16.90 -28.09 -22.07
C ASN A 332 15.64 -28.55 -21.32
N GLU A 333 15.66 -28.56 -20.00
CA GLU A 333 14.45 -28.85 -19.22
C GLU A 333 13.49 -27.66 -19.30
N LYS A 334 12.26 -27.93 -19.73
CA LYS A 334 11.17 -26.95 -19.76
C LYS A 334 10.30 -27.05 -18.50
N ILE A 335 9.70 -25.93 -18.12
CA ILE A 335 8.64 -25.84 -17.12
C ILE A 335 7.28 -26.00 -17.81
N ASP A 336 6.26 -26.37 -17.04
CA ASP A 336 4.91 -26.57 -17.57
C ASP A 336 3.99 -25.39 -17.25
N VAL A 337 4.26 -24.64 -16.18
CA VAL A 337 3.51 -23.45 -15.78
C VAL A 337 4.48 -22.33 -15.42
N LEU A 338 4.33 -21.19 -16.08
CA LEU A 338 4.99 -19.94 -15.71
C LEU A 338 3.94 -19.02 -15.09
N VAL A 339 4.13 -18.67 -13.83
CA VAL A 339 3.31 -17.70 -13.09
C VAL A 339 4.15 -16.48 -12.74
N SER A 340 3.56 -15.30 -12.82
CA SER A 340 4.17 -14.09 -12.31
C SER A 340 3.09 -13.06 -12.06
N GLU A 341 3.25 -12.30 -10.98
CA GLU A 341 2.46 -11.13 -10.70
C GLU A 341 3.32 -9.91 -11.08
N TRP A 342 3.15 -9.47 -12.33
CA TRP A 342 3.98 -8.46 -12.99
C TRP A 342 3.24 -7.17 -13.28
N MET A 343 1.94 -7.12 -12.98
CA MET A 343 1.08 -6.04 -13.43
C MET A 343 1.34 -4.78 -12.60
N GLY A 344 1.58 -3.66 -13.27
CA GLY A 344 1.68 -2.34 -12.64
C GLY A 344 0.39 -1.53 -12.76
N TYR A 345 0.43 -0.28 -12.28
CA TYR A 345 -0.61 0.70 -12.59
C TYR A 345 -0.79 0.85 -14.10
N GLY A 346 -2.03 1.04 -14.56
CA GLY A 346 -2.31 1.06 -15.99
C GLY A 346 -1.84 -0.20 -16.74
N LEU A 347 -1.72 -1.34 -16.03
CA LEU A 347 -1.18 -2.64 -16.43
C LEU A 347 0.34 -2.72 -16.60
N LEU A 348 0.96 -1.78 -17.31
CA LEU A 348 2.35 -1.92 -17.79
C LEU A 348 3.39 -1.14 -16.96
N PHE A 349 2.98 -0.27 -16.04
CA PHE A 349 3.92 0.50 -15.21
C PHE A 349 4.91 -0.42 -14.48
N GLU A 350 6.13 0.08 -14.24
CA GLU A 350 7.29 -0.65 -13.71
C GLU A 350 7.95 -1.65 -14.67
N SER A 351 7.39 -1.91 -15.85
CA SER A 351 7.99 -2.70 -16.93
C SER A 351 8.49 -4.10 -16.53
N MET A 352 7.84 -4.76 -15.57
CA MET A 352 8.23 -6.10 -15.12
C MET A 352 7.90 -7.21 -16.13
N LEU A 353 6.94 -6.96 -17.04
CA LEU A 353 6.54 -7.95 -18.06
C LEU A 353 7.73 -8.39 -18.94
N ASP A 354 8.69 -7.50 -19.23
CA ASP A 354 9.91 -7.85 -19.99
C ASP A 354 10.65 -9.06 -19.41
N SER A 355 10.86 -9.09 -18.09
CA SER A 355 11.51 -10.21 -17.39
C SER A 355 10.69 -11.50 -17.47
N VAL A 356 9.36 -11.40 -17.46
CA VAL A 356 8.46 -12.54 -17.62
C VAL A 356 8.53 -13.11 -19.04
N LEU A 357 8.61 -12.26 -20.07
CA LEU A 357 8.78 -12.70 -21.46
C LEU A 357 10.14 -13.42 -21.66
N VAL A 358 11.20 -12.91 -21.03
CA VAL A 358 12.51 -13.60 -21.00
C VAL A 358 12.38 -14.99 -20.36
N ALA A 359 11.62 -15.12 -19.27
CA ALA A 359 11.38 -16.41 -18.62
C ALA A 359 10.62 -17.38 -19.53
N ARG A 360 9.56 -16.89 -20.18
CA ARG A 360 8.74 -17.65 -21.12
C ARG A 360 9.59 -18.22 -22.24
N ASP A 361 10.35 -17.37 -22.92
CA ASP A 361 11.11 -17.78 -24.11
C ASP A 361 12.24 -18.76 -23.77
N ARG A 362 12.87 -18.59 -22.60
CA ARG A 362 13.93 -19.48 -22.13
C ARG A 362 13.38 -20.82 -21.64
N PHE A 363 12.36 -20.80 -20.78
CA PHE A 363 12.03 -21.95 -19.93
C PHE A 363 10.68 -22.60 -20.23
N LEU A 364 9.74 -21.90 -20.88
CA LEU A 364 8.44 -22.46 -21.25
C LEU A 364 8.50 -23.10 -22.65
N ASP A 365 7.67 -24.12 -22.87
CA ASP A 365 7.35 -24.61 -24.21
C ASP A 365 6.03 -23.95 -24.63
N LYS A 366 6.04 -23.10 -25.68
CA LYS A 366 4.86 -22.31 -26.07
C LYS A 366 3.66 -23.18 -26.51
N GLU A 367 3.90 -24.39 -26.98
CA GLU A 367 2.84 -25.28 -27.49
C GLU A 367 2.07 -25.99 -26.35
N THR A 368 2.73 -26.20 -25.21
CA THR A 368 2.18 -27.03 -24.10
C THR A 368 2.16 -26.34 -22.75
N GLY A 369 2.96 -25.31 -22.58
CA GLY A 369 3.12 -24.54 -21.36
C GLY A 369 1.93 -23.64 -21.08
N ILE A 370 1.74 -23.32 -19.80
CA ILE A 370 0.66 -22.47 -19.33
C ILE A 370 1.24 -21.21 -18.72
N MET A 371 0.79 -20.06 -19.20
CA MET A 371 1.05 -18.76 -18.57
C MET A 371 -0.07 -18.44 -17.59
N VAL A 372 0.27 -17.94 -16.40
CA VAL A 372 -0.67 -17.40 -15.40
C VAL A 372 -0.23 -16.00 -15.00
N PRO A 373 -0.95 -14.92 -15.40
CA PRO A 373 -2.09 -14.93 -16.33
C PRO A 373 -1.71 -15.40 -17.75
N SER A 374 -2.72 -15.73 -18.56
CA SER A 374 -2.54 -16.12 -19.97
C SER A 374 -2.75 -14.98 -20.95
N HIS A 375 -3.68 -14.07 -20.62
CA HIS A 375 -3.98 -12.87 -21.39
C HIS A 375 -4.10 -11.68 -20.44
N ALA A 376 -3.79 -10.49 -20.93
CA ALA A 376 -4.04 -9.24 -20.24
C ALA A 376 -4.64 -8.21 -21.20
N SER A 377 -5.69 -7.52 -20.76
CA SER A 377 -6.50 -6.65 -21.61
C SER A 377 -6.70 -5.29 -20.94
N ILE A 378 -6.36 -4.21 -21.63
CA ILE A 378 -6.51 -2.82 -21.19
C ILE A 378 -7.83 -2.27 -21.72
N PHE A 379 -8.61 -1.65 -20.83
CA PHE A 379 -9.90 -1.07 -21.15
C PHE A 379 -9.98 0.40 -20.76
N VAL A 380 -10.81 1.15 -21.49
CA VAL A 380 -11.04 2.58 -21.28
C VAL A 380 -12.53 2.89 -21.11
N GLN A 381 -12.82 3.89 -20.26
CA GLN A 381 -14.17 4.42 -19.99
C GLN A 381 -14.10 5.94 -19.77
N ALA A 382 -15.17 6.66 -20.11
CA ALA A 382 -15.35 8.06 -19.75
C ALA A 382 -15.99 8.19 -18.36
N CYS A 383 -15.48 9.12 -17.55
CA CYS A 383 -15.92 9.35 -16.17
C CYS A 383 -16.31 10.82 -15.94
N ASP A 384 -17.49 11.04 -15.37
CA ASP A 384 -17.92 12.35 -14.85
C ASP A 384 -17.28 12.58 -13.48
N LYS A 385 -16.70 13.77 -13.26
CA LYS A 385 -16.12 14.21 -11.97
C LYS A 385 -15.13 13.22 -11.34
N CYS A 386 -14.23 12.67 -12.14
CA CYS A 386 -13.08 11.96 -11.60
C CYS A 386 -12.03 12.99 -11.15
N GLU A 387 -12.23 13.58 -9.98
CA GLU A 387 -11.15 14.26 -9.27
C GLU A 387 -10.48 13.23 -8.37
N ALA A 388 -9.15 13.15 -8.39
CA ALA A 388 -8.43 12.40 -7.38
C ALA A 388 -8.90 12.92 -6.00
N LYS A 389 -9.25 12.02 -5.08
CA LYS A 389 -9.77 12.39 -3.74
C LYS A 389 -8.87 13.43 -3.04
N HIS A 390 -7.57 13.41 -3.33
CA HIS A 390 -6.58 14.40 -2.91
C HIS A 390 -7.02 15.84 -3.25
N PHE A 391 -7.52 16.10 -4.47
CA PHE A 391 -7.97 17.43 -4.87
C PHE A 391 -9.35 17.78 -4.34
N GLN A 392 -10.18 16.78 -4.03
CA GLN A 392 -11.51 17.01 -3.45
C GLN A 392 -11.42 17.48 -1.99
N PHE A 393 -10.38 17.06 -1.26
CA PHE A 393 -10.11 17.52 0.11
C PHE A 393 -10.13 19.06 0.20
N TRP A 394 -9.52 19.74 -0.77
CA TRP A 394 -9.47 21.20 -0.80
C TRP A 394 -10.83 21.88 -0.99
N ASN A 395 -11.85 21.19 -1.49
CA ASN A 395 -13.18 21.80 -1.62
C ASN A 395 -13.86 21.99 -0.26
N ASP A 396 -13.50 21.16 0.75
CA ASP A 396 -14.07 21.20 2.09
C ASP A 396 -13.07 20.67 3.13
N VAL A 397 -12.20 21.56 3.59
CA VAL A 397 -11.23 21.28 4.65
C VAL A 397 -11.91 21.64 5.97
N TYR A 398 -12.59 20.67 6.58
CA TYR A 398 -13.29 20.81 7.87
C TYR A 398 -14.35 21.93 7.90
N GLY A 399 -15.14 22.08 6.84
CA GLY A 399 -16.16 23.12 6.69
C GLY A 399 -15.67 24.38 5.98
N PHE A 400 -14.41 24.43 5.55
CA PHE A 400 -13.79 25.59 4.90
C PHE A 400 -13.41 25.29 3.45
N ASP A 401 -13.80 26.18 2.54
CA ASP A 401 -13.43 26.11 1.12
C ASP A 401 -11.96 26.54 0.92
N TYR A 402 -11.12 25.57 0.58
CA TYR A 402 -9.69 25.73 0.28
C TYR A 402 -9.41 25.59 -1.24
N SER A 403 -10.41 25.80 -2.10
CA SER A 403 -10.27 25.71 -3.57
C SER A 403 -9.15 26.59 -4.13
N ALA A 404 -8.76 27.67 -3.43
CA ALA A 404 -7.59 28.48 -3.77
C ALA A 404 -6.26 27.70 -3.74
N ILE A 405 -6.12 26.70 -2.86
CA ILE A 405 -4.96 25.82 -2.78
C ILE A 405 -5.05 24.71 -3.83
N LYS A 406 -6.26 24.23 -4.14
CA LYS A 406 -6.47 23.22 -5.19
C LYS A 406 -5.82 23.60 -6.52
N GLU A 407 -5.92 24.88 -6.93
CA GLU A 407 -5.25 25.36 -8.14
C GLU A 407 -3.73 25.34 -8.06
N MET A 408 -3.15 25.52 -6.87
CA MET A 408 -1.70 25.41 -6.66
C MET A 408 -1.29 23.94 -6.66
N ASP A 409 -2.02 23.10 -5.95
CA ASP A 409 -1.76 21.67 -5.81
C ASP A 409 -1.82 20.94 -7.17
N VAL A 410 -2.83 21.24 -7.99
CA VAL A 410 -2.93 20.73 -9.37
C VAL A 410 -1.74 21.20 -10.23
N LYS A 411 -1.28 22.45 -10.05
CA LYS A 411 -0.14 22.99 -10.80
C LYS A 411 1.20 22.46 -10.32
N GLU A 412 1.41 22.25 -9.03
CA GLU A 412 2.63 21.66 -8.46
C GLU A 412 2.74 20.18 -8.85
N HIS A 413 1.65 19.42 -8.74
CA HIS A 413 1.62 18.03 -9.23
C HIS A 413 1.76 17.93 -10.75
N SER A 414 1.42 18.99 -11.50
CA SER A 414 1.65 19.05 -12.96
C SER A 414 3.02 19.62 -13.35
N ASN A 415 3.78 20.24 -12.42
CA ASN A 415 5.04 20.92 -12.71
C ASN A 415 6.11 20.57 -11.67
N ASN A 416 6.75 19.39 -11.78
CA ASN A 416 8.09 19.22 -11.23
C ASN A 416 9.15 19.59 -12.31
N ASP A 417 9.74 20.77 -12.09
CA ASP A 417 11.06 21.30 -12.49
C ASP A 417 11.62 21.26 -13.92
N ASP A 418 11.02 20.60 -14.91
CA ASP A 418 11.48 20.73 -16.31
C ASP A 418 10.66 21.76 -17.10
N LYS A 419 11.10 23.03 -16.99
CA LYS A 419 10.61 24.19 -17.78
C LYS A 419 10.73 24.06 -19.32
N LYS A 420 10.98 22.87 -19.86
CA LYS A 420 11.09 22.61 -21.31
C LYS A 420 9.91 21.84 -21.92
N ASN A 421 9.13 21.06 -21.15
CA ASN A 421 8.04 20.23 -21.70
C ASN A 421 6.69 20.54 -21.05
N HIS A 422 6.11 21.71 -21.33
CA HIS A 422 4.78 22.15 -20.91
C HIS A 422 3.60 21.34 -21.53
N SER A 423 3.80 20.09 -21.93
CA SER A 423 2.86 19.30 -22.73
C SER A 423 2.54 17.91 -22.18
N ILE A 424 3.07 17.53 -21.03
CA ILE A 424 2.86 16.22 -20.41
C ILE A 424 2.18 16.43 -19.05
N SER A 425 1.02 15.82 -18.84
CA SER A 425 0.33 15.79 -17.54
C SER A 425 0.62 14.49 -16.80
N PHE A 426 0.34 14.39 -15.50
CA PHE A 426 0.48 13.12 -14.79
C PHE A 426 -0.82 12.31 -14.81
N ALA A 427 -0.68 11.01 -15.01
CA ALA A 427 -1.77 10.06 -14.81
C ALA A 427 -1.97 9.84 -13.30
N HIS A 428 -3.22 9.83 -12.85
CA HIS A 428 -3.54 9.71 -11.42
C HIS A 428 -4.06 8.32 -11.11
N VAL A 429 -3.54 7.67 -10.07
CA VAL A 429 -4.05 6.38 -9.61
C VAL A 429 -5.03 6.61 -8.46
N GLY A 430 -6.21 6.02 -8.56
CA GLY A 430 -7.28 6.26 -7.58
C GLY A 430 -8.46 5.31 -7.73
N VAL A 431 -9.20 5.12 -6.63
CA VAL A 431 -10.49 4.42 -6.66
C VAL A 431 -11.52 5.31 -7.32
N VAL A 432 -12.07 4.84 -8.43
CA VAL A 432 -13.16 5.51 -9.15
C VAL A 432 -14.49 4.87 -8.76
N ASP A 433 -15.44 5.68 -8.31
CA ASP A 433 -16.80 5.21 -8.08
C ASP A 433 -17.43 4.80 -9.42
N HIS A 434 -17.94 3.57 -9.50
CA HIS A 434 -18.63 3.08 -10.68
C HIS A 434 -19.81 3.97 -11.08
N SER A 435 -20.46 4.64 -10.12
CA SER A 435 -21.58 5.55 -10.40
C SER A 435 -21.17 6.78 -11.23
N SER A 436 -19.89 7.15 -11.21
CA SER A 436 -19.31 8.25 -11.98
C SER A 436 -19.00 7.86 -13.44
N ILE A 437 -19.05 6.58 -13.79
CA ILE A 437 -18.77 6.12 -15.14
C ILE A 437 -19.98 6.35 -16.04
N ILE A 438 -19.78 7.09 -17.13
CA ILE A 438 -20.86 7.52 -18.04
C ILE A 438 -20.83 6.82 -19.41
N SER A 439 -19.93 5.86 -19.62
CA SER A 439 -19.80 5.15 -20.90
C SER A 439 -19.66 3.64 -20.76
N SER A 440 -19.85 2.96 -21.87
CA SER A 440 -19.45 1.57 -22.06
C SER A 440 -17.94 1.42 -21.84
N ARG A 441 -17.55 0.22 -21.41
CA ARG A 441 -16.16 -0.22 -21.28
C ARG A 441 -15.66 -0.71 -22.63
N ALA A 442 -14.66 -0.04 -23.19
CA ALA A 442 -14.09 -0.38 -24.49
C ALA A 442 -12.71 -1.01 -24.33
N LEU A 443 -12.44 -2.08 -25.08
CA LEU A 443 -11.11 -2.69 -25.17
C LEU A 443 -10.20 -1.76 -25.98
N ALA A 444 -9.04 -1.41 -25.44
CA ALA A 444 -8.00 -0.65 -26.15
C ALA A 444 -6.88 -1.56 -26.66
N LYS A 445 -6.46 -2.53 -25.86
CA LYS A 445 -5.39 -3.48 -26.22
C LYS A 445 -5.56 -4.80 -25.47
N GLU A 446 -5.27 -5.89 -26.15
CA GLU A 446 -5.17 -7.22 -25.56
C GLU A 446 -3.80 -7.83 -25.89
N PHE A 447 -3.22 -8.50 -24.92
CA PHE A 447 -1.96 -9.23 -25.02
C PHE A 447 -2.23 -10.71 -24.79
N ASP A 448 -1.87 -11.55 -25.75
CA ASP A 448 -1.66 -12.98 -25.54
C ASP A 448 -0.25 -13.18 -25.00
N LEU A 449 -0.11 -13.59 -23.75
CA LEU A 449 1.20 -13.66 -23.10
C LEU A 449 2.07 -14.82 -23.61
N ILE A 450 1.51 -15.78 -24.34
CA ILE A 450 2.31 -16.82 -25.02
C ILE A 450 3.02 -16.24 -26.24
N GLU A 451 2.35 -15.34 -26.97
CA GLU A 451 2.80 -14.87 -28.28
C GLU A 451 3.44 -13.48 -28.26
N VAL A 452 3.04 -12.59 -27.35
CA VAL A 452 3.48 -11.17 -27.32
C VAL A 452 4.99 -11.03 -27.21
N ASP A 453 5.58 -10.10 -27.96
CA ASP A 453 6.99 -9.76 -27.85
C ASP A 453 7.18 -8.42 -27.11
N ALA A 454 8.41 -8.16 -26.63
CA ALA A 454 8.70 -6.94 -25.85
C ALA A 454 8.43 -5.66 -26.65
N ASP A 455 8.63 -5.69 -27.96
CA ASP A 455 8.36 -4.56 -28.86
C ASP A 455 6.85 -4.28 -29.00
N ASP A 456 5.97 -5.26 -28.74
CA ASP A 456 4.51 -5.07 -28.79
C ASP A 456 3.95 -4.33 -27.58
N LEU A 457 4.76 -4.13 -26.52
CA LEU A 457 4.40 -3.41 -25.31
C LEU A 457 4.34 -1.89 -25.53
N ASP A 458 5.08 -1.40 -26.52
CA ASP A 458 4.91 -0.06 -27.07
C ASP A 458 3.84 -0.11 -28.17
N PHE A 459 2.61 0.25 -27.82
CA PHE A 459 1.46 0.06 -28.70
C PHE A 459 0.66 1.34 -28.91
N ALA A 460 -0.15 1.35 -29.98
CA ALA A 460 -1.29 2.24 -30.16
C ALA A 460 -2.53 1.38 -30.40
N GLY A 461 -3.55 1.56 -29.57
CA GLY A 461 -4.77 0.76 -29.55
C GLY A 461 -5.99 1.64 -29.77
N ASP A 462 -6.74 1.37 -30.84
CA ASP A 462 -7.98 2.08 -31.14
C ASP A 462 -9.12 1.52 -30.30
N PHE A 463 -9.98 2.42 -29.83
CA PHE A 463 -11.17 2.07 -29.05
C PHE A 463 -12.36 2.94 -29.46
N THR A 464 -13.55 2.50 -29.09
CA THR A 464 -14.78 3.30 -29.22
C THR A 464 -15.62 3.13 -27.97
N ILE A 465 -15.84 4.22 -27.25
CA ILE A 465 -16.71 4.25 -26.08
C ILE A 465 -18.07 4.82 -26.47
N LYS A 466 -19.14 4.22 -25.98
CA LYS A 466 -20.51 4.68 -26.16
C LYS A 466 -21.02 5.26 -24.85
N ILE A 467 -21.53 6.49 -24.87
CA ILE A 467 -22.16 7.13 -23.71
C ILE A 467 -23.42 6.37 -23.33
N ASN A 468 -23.58 6.10 -22.04
CA ASN A 468 -24.65 5.27 -21.50
C ASN A 468 -26.02 5.85 -21.88
N GLU A 469 -26.93 4.96 -22.26
CA GLU A 469 -28.33 5.30 -22.49
C GLU A 469 -28.97 5.70 -21.16
N ILE A 470 -29.95 6.59 -21.20
CA ILE A 470 -30.77 6.97 -20.05
C ILE A 470 -32.12 6.23 -20.09
N GLY A 471 -32.73 6.00 -18.93
CA GLY A 471 -34.02 5.32 -18.85
C GLY A 471 -35.14 6.08 -19.59
N GLU A 472 -36.18 5.39 -20.04
CA GLU A 472 -37.30 5.98 -20.83
C GLU A 472 -38.02 7.14 -20.14
N ASN A 473 -37.91 7.23 -18.80
CA ASN A 473 -38.52 8.27 -17.96
C ASN A 473 -37.57 9.44 -17.63
N GLU A 474 -36.32 9.41 -18.11
CA GLU A 474 -35.37 10.52 -17.92
C GLU A 474 -35.45 11.54 -19.07
N ASP A 475 -35.02 12.77 -18.79
CA ASP A 475 -35.02 13.85 -19.77
C ASP A 475 -34.10 13.50 -20.95
N LYS A 476 -34.67 13.35 -22.15
CA LYS A 476 -33.93 13.08 -23.39
C LYS A 476 -32.95 14.19 -23.78
N ASN A 477 -33.07 15.38 -23.16
CA ASN A 477 -32.12 16.48 -23.31
C ASN A 477 -31.00 16.45 -22.24
N LYS A 478 -30.95 15.44 -21.38
CA LYS A 478 -29.86 15.26 -20.42
C LYS A 478 -28.55 15.12 -21.17
N THR A 479 -27.61 16.00 -20.85
CA THR A 479 -26.24 15.97 -21.37
C THR A 479 -25.31 15.43 -20.30
N PHE A 480 -24.29 14.72 -20.72
CA PHE A 480 -23.16 14.31 -19.90
C PHE A 480 -21.94 15.14 -20.26
N GLN A 481 -21.07 15.37 -19.28
CA GLN A 481 -19.73 15.91 -19.51
C GLN A 481 -18.77 15.05 -18.70
N PHE A 482 -17.65 14.64 -19.29
CA PHE A 482 -16.62 13.87 -18.60
C PHE A 482 -15.33 14.67 -18.53
N ASN A 483 -14.64 14.58 -17.40
CA ASN A 483 -13.36 15.27 -17.18
C ASN A 483 -12.18 14.31 -17.12
N SER A 484 -12.40 13.00 -17.28
CA SER A 484 -11.31 12.04 -17.37
C SER A 484 -11.66 10.83 -18.23
N VAL A 485 -10.60 10.19 -18.73
CA VAL A 485 -10.66 8.82 -19.25
C VAL A 485 -10.02 7.90 -18.23
N VAL A 486 -10.75 6.87 -17.83
CA VAL A 486 -10.33 5.89 -16.81
C VAL A 486 -9.85 4.63 -17.51
N ILE A 487 -8.66 4.20 -17.15
CA ILE A 487 -8.02 2.96 -17.59
C ILE A 487 -8.15 1.92 -16.49
N SER A 488 -8.60 0.73 -16.89
CA SER A 488 -8.62 -0.48 -16.06
C SER A 488 -8.10 -1.65 -16.87
N PHE A 489 -7.79 -2.77 -16.23
CA PHE A 489 -7.32 -3.96 -16.91
C PHE A 489 -7.95 -5.24 -16.36
N ASP A 490 -8.02 -6.25 -17.21
CA ASP A 490 -8.40 -7.61 -16.84
C ASP A 490 -7.27 -8.58 -17.22
N CYS A 491 -7.05 -9.59 -16.39
CA CYS A 491 -6.11 -10.67 -16.63
C CYS A 491 -6.83 -12.01 -16.59
N ALA A 492 -6.74 -12.77 -17.69
CA ALA A 492 -7.29 -14.12 -17.77
C ALA A 492 -6.35 -15.11 -17.08
N MET A 493 -6.66 -15.47 -15.82
CA MET A 493 -5.76 -16.27 -14.98
C MET A 493 -5.76 -17.76 -15.36
N SER A 494 -6.95 -18.30 -15.62
CA SER A 494 -7.19 -19.66 -16.11
C SER A 494 -8.67 -19.77 -16.54
N PRO A 495 -9.13 -20.85 -17.19
CA PRO A 495 -10.53 -20.98 -17.59
C PRO A 495 -11.52 -20.72 -16.43
N GLY A 496 -12.33 -19.67 -16.60
CA GLY A 496 -13.33 -19.21 -15.63
C GLY A 496 -12.80 -18.40 -14.44
N ILE A 497 -11.54 -17.95 -14.47
CA ILE A 497 -10.95 -17.08 -13.44
C ILE A 497 -10.32 -15.86 -14.11
N THR A 498 -10.83 -14.69 -13.75
CA THR A 498 -10.34 -13.40 -14.25
C THR A 498 -10.06 -12.51 -13.05
N LEU A 499 -8.86 -11.93 -13.02
CA LEU A 499 -8.53 -10.81 -12.14
C LEU A 499 -8.89 -9.52 -12.88
N SER A 500 -9.65 -8.63 -12.27
CA SER A 500 -10.10 -7.40 -12.93
C SER A 500 -9.99 -6.22 -11.98
N THR A 501 -9.55 -5.08 -12.52
CA THR A 501 -9.48 -3.79 -11.85
C THR A 501 -10.58 -2.84 -12.32
N ALA A 502 -11.62 -3.35 -12.99
CA ALA A 502 -12.76 -2.54 -13.42
C ALA A 502 -13.49 -1.92 -12.22
N THR A 503 -14.13 -0.78 -12.43
CA THR A 503 -14.79 -0.01 -11.36
C THR A 503 -16.00 -0.73 -10.76
N ASP A 504 -16.61 -1.67 -11.49
CA ASP A 504 -17.70 -2.53 -11.03
C ASP A 504 -17.23 -3.81 -10.32
N LYS A 505 -15.92 -3.94 -10.09
CA LYS A 505 -15.30 -5.11 -9.44
C LYS A 505 -14.79 -4.75 -8.05
N PRO A 506 -14.57 -5.75 -7.18
CA PRO A 506 -13.99 -5.53 -5.87
C PRO A 506 -12.65 -4.79 -5.94
N TYR A 507 -12.39 -3.97 -4.93
CA TYR A 507 -11.17 -3.18 -4.80
C TYR A 507 -9.89 -4.03 -4.91
N THR A 508 -8.93 -3.53 -5.69
CA THR A 508 -7.55 -4.00 -5.77
C THR A 508 -6.59 -2.84 -5.49
N HIS A 509 -5.37 -3.14 -5.06
CA HIS A 509 -4.36 -2.10 -4.78
C HIS A 509 -3.97 -1.28 -6.01
N TRP A 510 -4.08 -1.85 -7.23
CA TRP A 510 -3.91 -1.12 -8.50
C TRP A 510 -4.94 -0.02 -8.75
N GLN A 511 -6.13 -0.16 -8.17
CA GLN A 511 -7.25 0.76 -8.38
C GLN A 511 -7.50 0.99 -9.89
N GLN A 512 -7.69 2.24 -10.32
CA GLN A 512 -7.76 2.62 -11.73
C GLN A 512 -6.80 3.78 -12.02
N THR A 513 -6.39 3.89 -13.28
CA THR A 513 -5.54 5.00 -13.76
C THR A 513 -6.41 6.02 -14.48
N MET A 514 -6.38 7.27 -14.04
CA MET A 514 -7.22 8.37 -14.50
C MET A 514 -6.38 9.35 -15.33
N LEU A 515 -6.79 9.55 -16.58
CA LEU A 515 -6.26 10.56 -17.48
C LEU A 515 -7.14 11.80 -17.40
N VAL A 516 -6.75 12.76 -16.56
CA VAL A 516 -7.55 13.97 -16.29
C VAL A 516 -7.43 14.99 -17.43
N ILE A 517 -8.56 15.54 -17.85
CA ILE A 517 -8.72 16.52 -18.92
C ILE A 517 -9.20 17.84 -18.31
N GLU A 518 -8.25 18.65 -17.83
CA GLU A 518 -8.52 19.90 -17.11
C GLU A 518 -9.38 20.91 -17.88
N ASP A 519 -9.21 20.98 -19.20
CA ASP A 519 -9.95 21.93 -20.05
C ASP A 519 -11.33 21.42 -20.50
N SER A 520 -11.67 20.15 -20.22
CA SER A 520 -12.96 19.56 -20.62
C SER A 520 -14.17 20.39 -20.15
N PRO A 521 -14.25 20.86 -18.89
CA PRO A 521 -15.37 21.68 -18.42
C PRO A 521 -15.63 22.93 -19.25
N LYS A 522 -14.58 23.49 -19.88
CA LYS A 522 -14.63 24.74 -20.64
C LYS A 522 -14.85 24.51 -22.14
N ASP A 523 -14.67 23.29 -22.62
CA ASP A 523 -14.73 22.96 -24.04
C ASP A 523 -16.04 22.22 -24.39
N PRO A 524 -16.92 22.82 -25.22
CA PRO A 524 -18.22 22.26 -25.54
C PRO A 524 -18.16 20.91 -26.28
N LYS A 525 -17.01 20.49 -26.84
CA LYS A 525 -16.88 19.18 -27.50
C LYS A 525 -17.00 18.00 -26.54
N PHE A 526 -16.75 18.22 -25.24
CA PHE A 526 -16.92 17.21 -24.19
C PHE A 526 -18.36 17.11 -23.66
N LEU A 527 -19.29 17.93 -24.19
CA LEU A 527 -20.71 17.82 -23.88
C LEU A 527 -21.35 16.76 -24.79
N MET A 528 -21.68 15.64 -24.18
CA MET A 528 -22.13 14.42 -24.84
C MET A 528 -23.59 14.10 -24.52
N TYR A 529 -24.25 13.37 -25.41
CA TYR A 529 -25.64 12.94 -25.25
C TYR A 529 -25.68 11.42 -25.10
N PRO A 530 -26.73 10.89 -24.44
CA PRO A 530 -26.94 9.45 -24.34
C PRO A 530 -26.86 8.76 -25.71
N GLY A 531 -26.13 7.65 -25.77
CA GLY A 531 -26.00 6.82 -26.96
C GLY A 531 -24.94 7.28 -27.97
N GLU A 532 -24.29 8.43 -27.75
CA GLU A 532 -23.21 8.87 -28.63
C GLU A 532 -21.93 8.07 -28.49
N GLU A 533 -21.16 8.03 -29.56
CA GLU A 533 -19.90 7.31 -29.61
C GLU A 533 -18.72 8.28 -29.75
N ILE A 534 -17.65 7.98 -29.01
CA ILE A 534 -16.37 8.66 -29.10
C ILE A 534 -15.35 7.59 -29.48
N SER A 535 -14.78 7.73 -30.66
CA SER A 535 -13.65 6.90 -31.10
C SER A 535 -12.34 7.53 -30.66
N GLY A 536 -11.35 6.75 -30.29
CA GLY A 536 -10.06 7.26 -29.86
C GLY A 536 -8.95 6.26 -30.03
N THR A 537 -7.74 6.71 -29.75
CA THR A 537 -6.53 5.88 -29.73
C THR A 537 -5.83 6.11 -28.41
N LEU A 538 -5.49 5.02 -27.71
CA LEU A 538 -4.65 5.01 -26.52
C LEU A 538 -3.30 4.43 -26.91
N SER A 539 -2.20 5.16 -26.68
CA SER A 539 -0.86 4.63 -26.89
C SER A 539 -0.05 4.61 -25.61
N TYR A 540 0.79 3.59 -25.48
CA TYR A 540 1.76 3.43 -24.39
C TYR A 540 3.14 3.37 -25.02
N GLN A 541 4.08 4.09 -24.43
CA GLN A 541 5.49 4.08 -24.82
C GLN A 541 6.36 4.14 -23.56
N LYS A 542 7.39 3.30 -23.47
CA LYS A 542 8.38 3.44 -22.41
C LYS A 542 9.12 4.78 -22.53
N SER A 543 9.37 5.43 -21.41
CA SER A 543 10.14 6.68 -21.42
C SER A 543 11.60 6.41 -21.80
N ASP A 544 12.17 7.31 -22.62
CA ASP A 544 13.58 7.26 -23.03
C ASP A 544 14.54 7.47 -21.84
N THR A 545 14.10 8.18 -20.80
CA THR A 545 14.93 8.49 -19.62
C THR A 545 14.84 7.39 -18.55
N ASN A 546 13.64 6.87 -18.31
CA ASN A 546 13.39 5.78 -17.38
C ASN A 546 12.45 4.75 -18.02
N GLN A 547 12.99 3.60 -18.42
CA GLN A 547 12.23 2.55 -19.09
C GLN A 547 11.14 1.90 -18.21
N ARG A 548 11.08 2.23 -16.90
CA ARG A 548 10.01 1.83 -15.97
C ARG A 548 8.84 2.81 -15.95
N ASN A 549 9.04 4.05 -16.40
CA ASN A 549 7.97 5.03 -16.59
C ASN A 549 7.30 4.81 -17.95
N ILE A 550 6.01 5.12 -18.02
CA ILE A 550 5.22 5.00 -19.25
C ILE A 550 4.65 6.35 -19.64
N ILE A 551 4.89 6.71 -20.89
CA ILE A 551 4.22 7.82 -21.57
C ILE A 551 2.94 7.28 -22.20
N VAL A 552 1.80 7.82 -21.77
CA VAL A 552 0.48 7.46 -22.25
C VAL A 552 -0.06 8.59 -23.11
N SER A 553 -0.31 8.37 -24.40
CA SER A 553 -0.98 9.37 -25.25
C SER A 553 -2.43 8.99 -25.49
N LEU A 554 -3.31 9.99 -25.35
CA LEU A 554 -4.74 9.85 -25.55
C LEU A 554 -5.17 10.75 -26.71
N SER A 555 -5.77 10.15 -27.74
CA SER A 555 -6.46 10.85 -28.82
C SER A 555 -7.95 10.53 -28.78
N LEU A 556 -8.82 11.55 -28.86
CA LEU A 556 -10.28 11.41 -28.88
C LEU A 556 -10.87 12.15 -30.08
N ASN A 557 -11.67 11.45 -30.86
CA ASN A 557 -12.44 11.97 -31.98
C ASN A 557 -13.91 12.04 -31.57
N PHE A 558 -14.45 13.26 -31.59
CA PHE A 558 -15.82 13.54 -31.18
C PHE A 558 -16.78 13.52 -32.38
N PRO A 559 -18.06 13.18 -32.15
CA PRO A 559 -19.07 13.26 -33.21
C PRO A 559 -19.18 14.69 -33.76
N GLN A 560 -19.32 14.81 -35.08
CA GLN A 560 -19.42 16.12 -35.75
C GLN A 560 -20.63 16.90 -35.27
N ARG A 561 -20.37 17.95 -34.49
CA ARG A 561 -21.37 18.87 -33.97
C ARG A 561 -20.85 20.29 -33.90
N PHE A 562 -21.68 21.23 -34.31
CA PHE A 562 -21.41 22.67 -34.23
C PHE A 562 -20.02 23.10 -34.77
N GLY A 563 -19.42 22.33 -35.69
CA GLY A 563 -18.09 22.59 -36.26
C GLY A 563 -16.88 22.13 -35.43
N TYR A 564 -17.07 21.41 -34.33
CA TYR A 564 -15.99 20.98 -33.42
C TYR A 564 -15.44 19.56 -33.67
N GLY A 565 -16.07 18.76 -34.54
CA GLY A 565 -15.69 17.35 -34.74
C GLY A 565 -14.53 17.09 -35.72
N ASP A 566 -13.95 18.14 -36.32
CA ASP A 566 -12.91 17.98 -37.34
C ASP A 566 -11.49 17.91 -36.76
N THR A 567 -11.31 18.24 -35.47
CA THR A 567 -9.99 18.21 -34.82
C THR A 567 -10.03 17.25 -33.63
N PRO A 568 -9.19 16.21 -33.62
CA PRO A 568 -9.08 15.33 -32.46
C PRO A 568 -8.59 16.11 -31.25
N PHE A 569 -9.04 15.71 -30.06
CA PHE A 569 -8.38 16.08 -28.82
C PHE A 569 -7.19 15.16 -28.61
N GLU A 570 -6.03 15.73 -28.29
CA GLU A 570 -4.81 14.99 -28.00
C GLU A 570 -4.21 15.49 -26.69
N LYS A 571 -3.82 14.57 -25.81
CA LYS A 571 -3.10 14.88 -24.59
C LYS A 571 -2.15 13.74 -24.23
N ILE A 572 -0.98 14.09 -23.72
CA ILE A 572 0.06 13.15 -23.29
C ILE A 572 0.12 13.16 -21.78
N TYR A 573 0.29 11.97 -21.21
CA TYR A 573 0.40 11.73 -19.79
C TYR A 573 1.67 10.96 -19.47
N GLU A 574 2.25 11.17 -18.30
CA GLU A 574 3.28 10.34 -17.73
C GLU A 574 2.73 9.55 -16.54
N LEU A 575 3.06 8.27 -16.50
CA LEU A 575 2.83 7.35 -15.40
C LEU A 575 4.21 6.98 -14.83
N SER A 576 4.54 7.57 -13.69
CA SER A 576 5.88 7.56 -13.06
C SER A 576 5.83 7.24 -11.59
#